data_AF-A0A946NIT0-F1
#
_entry.id   AF-A0A946NIT0-F1
#
_cell.length_a   1.000
_cell.length_b   1.000
_cell.length_c   1.000
_cell.angle_alpha   90.00
_cell.angle_beta   90.00
_cell.angle_gamma   90.00
#
_symmetry.space_group_name_H-M   'P 1'
#
loop_
_entity.id
_entity.type
_entity.pdbx_description
1 polymer ?
#
loop_
_entity_poly.entity_id
_entity_poly.type
_entity_poly.pdbx_seq_one_letter_code
_entity_poly.pdbx_strand_id
1 'polypeptide(L)'
;MILSFLKRLSYILIFICSLSVFSQVELKSKIVDFTTYEPLENASIYIENSTIGSVSNVDGKFILSVPKRLENDTLVISSIGFKSFKILLSEFINDDVIFLEEDIASLDEILIIVETRPKTGNEVVLRAIERLPDNLPEAPFMQKGFLRHRERNVKEYKWLIESAITLYDSSYASGSKNNLKINVDENRKSFDLRDVDSLFAYSSYLRNTSSNFKMSSKQLRRDTIKTASLIEAIKWNDERINGLGFLFKGKLNLVRNSNRSNSLFGENILDNHQFKIDTILVDNDRKIYKIEIKKGFDFVGLNTKGIYNEGFESKGWIYIYWDTFAIKKIEYDLIASSDKQKGRSKSLLGTLDNHKLIISYMEYDGKMYPNYYYYETPKLVNVGDRSTDNLYKTAEEKKKLKEEQFYYSVQEILFTEIIKDTIEIEKALLKPWSDDIFIQRPYNKEFWENYNVLLESEEEEKLVQDLSKRATLFKE
;
A
#
# COMPACT_ATOMS: atom_id res chain seq x y z
N MET A 1 -5.94 62.03 -1.45
CA MET A 1 -6.52 61.40 -2.65
C MET A 1 -5.61 60.32 -3.25
N ILE A 2 -4.32 60.58 -3.45
CA ILE A 2 -3.35 59.59 -3.97
C ILE A 2 -3.15 58.40 -3.01
N LEU A 3 -3.04 58.65 -1.70
CA LEU A 3 -2.84 57.60 -0.69
C LEU A 3 -4.04 56.65 -0.54
N SER A 4 -5.27 57.15 -0.71
CA SER A 4 -6.49 56.34 -0.69
C SER A 4 -6.67 55.52 -1.98
N PHE A 5 -6.18 56.06 -3.11
CA PHE A 5 -6.16 55.35 -4.39
C PHE A 5 -5.15 54.18 -4.36
N LEU A 6 -3.94 54.40 -3.84
CA LEU A 6 -2.92 53.36 -3.67
C LEU A 6 -3.36 52.23 -2.73
N LYS A 7 -4.06 52.55 -1.63
CA LYS A 7 -4.64 51.54 -0.73
C LYS A 7 -5.75 50.72 -1.40
N ARG A 8 -6.64 51.35 -2.18
CA ARG A 8 -7.66 50.62 -2.95
C ARG A 8 -7.04 49.73 -4.01
N LEU A 9 -5.98 50.21 -4.68
CA LEU A 9 -5.24 49.43 -5.66
C LEU A 9 -4.53 48.22 -5.02
N SER A 10 -3.99 48.36 -3.81
CA SER A 10 -3.38 47.22 -3.10
C SER A 10 -4.40 46.16 -2.68
N TYR A 11 -5.60 46.56 -2.22
CA TYR A 11 -6.66 45.61 -1.91
C TYR A 11 -7.16 44.88 -3.16
N ILE A 12 -7.24 45.56 -4.30
CA ILE A 12 -7.59 44.95 -5.59
C ILE A 12 -6.50 43.98 -6.06
N LEU A 13 -5.21 44.33 -5.93
CA LEU A 13 -4.10 43.43 -6.28
C LEU A 13 -4.07 42.17 -5.38
N ILE A 14 -4.32 42.32 -4.08
CA ILE A 14 -4.42 41.19 -3.14
C ILE A 14 -5.61 40.29 -3.49
N PHE A 15 -6.73 40.87 -3.93
CA PHE A 15 -7.92 40.13 -4.36
C PHE A 15 -7.73 39.41 -5.72
N ILE A 16 -6.95 39.98 -6.63
CA ILE A 16 -6.61 39.37 -7.93
C ILE A 16 -5.57 38.26 -7.74
N CYS A 17 -4.61 38.40 -6.82
CA CYS A 17 -3.67 37.32 -6.49
C CYS A 17 -4.34 36.10 -5.84
N SER A 18 -5.49 36.27 -5.18
CA SER A 18 -6.25 35.16 -4.59
C SER A 18 -7.10 34.35 -5.58
N LEU A 19 -7.19 34.74 -6.86
CA LEU A 19 -7.98 34.02 -7.88
C LEU A 19 -7.16 33.00 -8.69
N SER A 20 -6.02 32.55 -8.17
CA SER A 20 -5.28 31.42 -8.75
C SER A 20 -5.99 30.11 -8.41
N VAL A 21 -7.18 29.88 -8.97
CA VAL A 21 -7.80 28.56 -8.97
C VAL A 21 -6.93 27.69 -9.86
N PHE A 22 -6.20 26.75 -9.27
CA PHE A 22 -5.49 25.71 -10.03
C PHE A 22 -6.54 24.84 -10.73
N SER A 23 -6.85 25.16 -11.98
CA SER A 23 -7.69 24.30 -12.81
C SER A 23 -6.92 23.00 -13.06
N GLN A 24 -7.50 21.88 -12.64
CA GLN A 24 -7.03 20.53 -12.96
C GLN A 24 -7.98 19.92 -13.99
N VAL A 25 -7.44 19.11 -14.89
CA VAL A 25 -8.20 18.30 -15.85
C VAL A 25 -8.24 16.89 -15.28
N GLU A 26 -9.42 16.30 -15.21
CA GLU A 26 -9.63 14.95 -14.70
C GLU A 26 -9.74 13.98 -15.88
N LEU A 27 -8.87 12.96 -15.87
CA LEU A 27 -8.84 11.90 -16.87
C LEU A 27 -9.47 10.64 -16.29
N LYS A 28 -10.40 10.03 -17.02
CA LYS A 28 -11.15 8.83 -16.61
C LYS A 28 -11.37 7.93 -17.81
N SER A 29 -10.95 6.67 -17.71
CA SER A 29 -11.17 5.63 -18.73
C SER A 29 -11.05 4.23 -18.12
N LYS A 30 -11.35 3.22 -18.93
CA LYS A 30 -11.16 1.80 -18.62
C LYS A 30 -10.09 1.19 -19.52
N ILE A 31 -9.20 0.40 -18.94
CA ILE A 31 -8.11 -0.30 -19.62
C ILE A 31 -8.43 -1.79 -19.65
N VAL A 32 -8.36 -2.40 -20.82
CA VAL A 32 -8.61 -3.82 -21.04
C VAL A 32 -7.56 -4.44 -21.94
N ASP A 33 -7.38 -5.75 -21.84
CA ASP A 33 -6.63 -6.53 -22.81
C ASP A 33 -7.40 -6.58 -24.13
N PHE A 34 -6.70 -6.28 -25.24
CA PHE A 34 -7.26 -6.34 -26.59
C PHE A 34 -7.75 -7.73 -26.99
N THR A 35 -7.09 -8.80 -26.54
CA THR A 35 -7.40 -10.18 -26.94
C THR A 35 -8.53 -10.76 -26.11
N THR A 36 -8.43 -10.66 -24.79
CA THR A 36 -9.36 -11.31 -23.85
C THR A 36 -10.53 -10.42 -23.45
N TYR A 37 -10.43 -9.10 -23.65
CA TYR A 37 -11.34 -8.08 -23.13
C TYR A 37 -11.43 -8.06 -21.60
N GLU A 38 -10.53 -8.75 -20.91
CA GLU A 38 -10.45 -8.72 -19.45
C GLU A 38 -9.89 -7.37 -18.98
N PRO A 39 -10.39 -6.82 -17.85
CA PRO A 39 -9.85 -5.60 -17.28
C PRO A 39 -8.39 -5.76 -16.84
N LEU A 40 -7.57 -4.75 -17.12
CA LEU A 40 -6.18 -4.73 -16.67
C LEU A 40 -6.06 -3.98 -15.34
N GLU A 41 -5.95 -4.72 -14.25
CA GLU A 41 -5.68 -4.20 -12.91
C GLU A 41 -4.21 -3.77 -12.75
N ASN A 42 -3.95 -2.72 -11.98
CA ASN A 42 -2.60 -2.22 -11.65
C ASN A 42 -1.77 -1.80 -12.88
N ALA A 43 -2.43 -1.43 -13.99
CA ALA A 43 -1.78 -0.71 -15.08
C ALA A 43 -1.29 0.63 -14.54
N SER A 44 -0.12 1.09 -15.00
CA SER A 44 0.44 2.39 -14.64
C SER A 44 -0.09 3.46 -15.58
N ILE A 45 -0.62 4.55 -15.03
CA ILE A 45 -1.08 5.72 -15.78
C ILE A 45 -0.30 6.93 -15.29
N TYR A 46 0.48 7.59 -16.13
CA TYR A 46 1.30 8.72 -15.69
C TYR A 46 1.55 9.71 -16.83
N ILE A 47 1.91 10.93 -16.45
CA ILE A 47 2.34 11.96 -17.39
C ILE A 47 3.85 11.83 -17.60
N GLU A 48 4.28 11.72 -18.86
CA GLU A 48 5.69 11.57 -19.20
C GLU A 48 6.53 12.73 -18.63
N ASN A 49 7.70 12.43 -18.07
CA ASN A 49 8.60 13.39 -17.40
C ASN A 49 7.99 14.13 -16.19
N SER A 50 6.86 13.66 -15.66
CA SER A 50 6.21 14.19 -14.46
C SER A 50 6.25 13.19 -13.32
N THR A 51 5.95 13.66 -12.12
CA THR A 51 5.75 12.81 -10.93
C THR A 51 4.28 12.44 -10.75
N ILE A 52 3.39 12.91 -11.63
CA ILE A 52 1.94 12.76 -11.51
C ILE A 52 1.50 11.48 -12.22
N GLY A 53 0.85 10.60 -11.46
CA GLY A 53 0.33 9.34 -11.96
C GLY A 53 -0.71 8.69 -11.03
N SER A 54 -1.28 7.59 -11.53
CA SER A 54 -2.29 6.77 -10.89
C SER A 54 -2.16 5.32 -11.38
N VAL A 55 -3.01 4.43 -10.89
CA VAL A 55 -3.10 3.03 -11.31
C VAL A 55 -4.55 2.64 -11.60
N SER A 56 -4.76 1.66 -12.46
CA SER A 56 -6.09 1.09 -12.66
C SER A 56 -6.50 0.16 -11.52
N ASN A 57 -7.79 0.18 -11.17
CA ASN A 57 -8.38 -0.71 -10.17
C ASN A 57 -8.69 -2.11 -10.74
N VAL A 58 -9.31 -2.98 -9.94
CA VAL A 58 -9.70 -4.36 -10.32
C VAL A 58 -10.65 -4.42 -11.52
N ASP A 59 -11.40 -3.35 -11.78
CA ASP A 59 -12.31 -3.22 -12.92
C ASP A 59 -11.62 -2.61 -14.15
N GLY A 60 -10.29 -2.40 -14.09
CA GLY A 60 -9.47 -1.76 -15.12
C GLY A 60 -9.70 -0.25 -15.25
N LYS A 61 -10.50 0.36 -14.37
CA LYS A 61 -10.83 1.79 -14.43
C LYS A 61 -9.77 2.61 -13.70
N PHE A 62 -9.51 3.83 -14.17
CA PHE A 62 -8.62 4.76 -13.48
C PHE A 62 -9.20 6.17 -13.45
N ILE A 63 -8.66 6.97 -12.54
CA ILE A 63 -8.86 8.41 -12.45
C ILE A 63 -7.49 9.08 -12.24
N LEU A 64 -7.24 10.20 -12.93
CA LEU A 64 -6.03 11.00 -12.77
C LEU A 64 -6.34 12.48 -12.90
N SER A 65 -6.11 13.27 -11.84
CA SER A 65 -6.19 14.73 -11.93
C SER A 65 -4.84 15.31 -12.31
N VAL A 66 -4.83 16.04 -13.43
CA VAL A 66 -3.64 16.61 -14.05
C VAL A 66 -3.74 18.14 -14.01
N PRO A 67 -2.72 18.85 -13.48
CA PRO A 67 -2.66 20.30 -13.55
C PRO A 67 -2.66 20.79 -14.99
N LYS A 68 -3.46 21.83 -15.30
CA LYS A 68 -3.58 22.37 -16.67
C LYS A 68 -2.25 22.78 -17.33
N ARG A 69 -1.22 23.08 -16.54
CA ARG A 69 0.13 23.36 -17.07
C ARG A 69 0.76 22.20 -17.85
N LEU A 70 0.28 20.96 -17.64
CA LEU A 70 0.76 19.75 -18.30
C LEU A 70 -0.15 19.32 -19.47
N GLU A 71 -1.12 20.14 -19.89
CA GLU A 71 -2.13 19.78 -20.91
C GLU A 71 -1.54 19.41 -22.29
N ASN A 72 -0.29 19.82 -22.57
CA ASN A 72 0.43 19.49 -23.81
C ASN A 72 1.41 18.32 -23.66
N ASP A 73 1.48 17.68 -22.49
CA ASP A 73 2.37 16.55 -22.26
C ASP A 73 1.72 15.22 -22.70
N THR A 74 2.54 14.16 -22.74
CA THR A 74 2.12 12.81 -23.14
C THR A 74 1.57 12.04 -21.93
N LEU A 75 0.36 11.49 -22.07
CA LEU A 75 -0.16 10.46 -21.18
C LEU A 75 0.41 9.10 -21.61
N VAL A 76 1.02 8.39 -20.66
CA VAL A 76 1.52 7.02 -20.86
C VAL A 76 0.71 6.06 -20.01
N ILE A 77 0.19 5.03 -20.65
CA ILE A 77 -0.48 3.90 -20.02
C ILE A 77 0.32 2.64 -20.32
N SER A 78 0.84 1.99 -19.29
CA SER A 78 1.65 0.79 -19.44
C SER A 78 1.20 -0.33 -18.50
N SER A 79 1.33 -1.56 -18.97
CA SER A 79 1.17 -2.76 -18.15
C SER A 79 2.26 -3.76 -18.53
N ILE A 80 2.79 -4.47 -17.53
CA ILE A 80 3.88 -5.42 -17.76
C ILE A 80 3.36 -6.57 -18.64
N GLY A 81 4.05 -6.82 -19.76
CA GLY A 81 3.65 -7.79 -20.77
C GLY A 81 2.75 -7.23 -21.87
N PHE A 82 2.53 -5.92 -21.91
CA PHE A 82 1.71 -5.24 -22.91
C PHE A 82 2.45 -4.08 -23.57
N LYS A 83 2.07 -3.78 -24.82
CA LYS A 83 2.51 -2.56 -25.51
C LYS A 83 1.96 -1.36 -24.78
N SER A 84 2.79 -0.35 -24.57
CA SER A 84 2.36 0.88 -23.91
C SER A 84 1.58 1.76 -24.85
N PHE A 85 0.49 2.33 -24.33
CA PHE A 85 -0.33 3.29 -25.04
C PHE A 85 0.14 4.70 -24.67
N LYS A 86 0.41 5.53 -25.69
CA LYS A 86 0.94 6.89 -25.55
C LYS A 86 0.08 7.84 -26.38
N ILE A 87 -0.41 8.91 -25.78
CA ILE A 87 -1.25 9.91 -26.45
C ILE A 87 -0.99 11.29 -25.85
N LEU A 88 -1.12 12.35 -26.65
CA LEU A 88 -1.11 13.72 -26.14
C LEU A 88 -2.36 13.96 -25.28
N LEU A 89 -2.19 14.62 -24.13
CA LEU A 89 -3.32 14.91 -23.23
C LEU A 89 -4.42 15.73 -23.90
N SER A 90 -4.07 16.65 -24.80
CA SER A 90 -5.02 17.43 -25.59
C SER A 90 -5.88 16.59 -26.54
N GLU A 91 -5.46 15.37 -26.86
CA GLU A 91 -6.16 14.43 -27.75
C GLU A 91 -6.86 13.31 -26.98
N PHE A 92 -6.68 13.26 -25.66
CA PHE A 92 -7.29 12.23 -24.81
C PHE A 92 -8.80 12.45 -24.70
N ILE A 93 -9.56 11.37 -24.93
CA ILE A 93 -11.02 11.36 -24.82
C ILE A 93 -11.41 10.57 -23.57
N ASN A 94 -12.07 11.25 -22.64
CA ASN A 94 -12.60 10.61 -21.44
C ASN A 94 -13.67 9.55 -21.79
N ASP A 95 -13.76 8.53 -20.93
CA ASP A 95 -14.70 7.41 -20.97
C ASP A 95 -14.50 6.42 -22.14
N ASP A 96 -13.54 6.65 -23.04
CA ASP A 96 -13.14 5.68 -24.04
C ASP A 96 -12.43 4.47 -23.41
N VAL A 97 -12.69 3.29 -23.99
CA VAL A 97 -12.02 2.04 -23.59
C VAL A 97 -10.66 1.97 -24.28
N ILE A 98 -9.62 1.81 -23.47
CA ILE A 98 -8.23 1.74 -23.92
C ILE A 98 -7.85 0.27 -23.97
N PHE A 99 -7.49 -0.19 -25.16
CA PHE A 99 -7.08 -1.57 -25.39
C PHE A 99 -5.55 -1.66 -25.41
N LEU A 100 -4.98 -2.51 -24.55
CA LEU A 100 -3.56 -2.84 -24.61
C LEU A 100 -3.38 -4.20 -25.27
N GLU A 101 -2.48 -4.27 -26.23
CA GLU A 101 -2.09 -5.54 -26.87
C GLU A 101 -0.97 -6.20 -26.07
N GLU A 102 -1.03 -7.51 -25.88
CA GLU A 102 0.09 -8.27 -25.32
C GLU A 102 1.35 -8.05 -26.17
N ASP A 103 2.49 -7.90 -25.49
CA ASP A 103 3.80 -7.78 -26.12
C ASP A 103 4.74 -8.84 -25.55
N ILE A 104 5.12 -9.78 -26.42
CA ILE A 104 6.07 -10.83 -26.09
C ILE A 104 7.44 -10.30 -26.48
N ALA A 105 8.32 -10.14 -25.49
CA ALA A 105 9.70 -9.74 -25.74
C ALA A 105 10.37 -10.77 -26.68
N SER A 106 10.77 -10.35 -27.88
CA SER A 106 11.66 -11.16 -28.71
C SER A 106 13.00 -11.31 -27.99
N LEU A 107 13.46 -12.55 -27.86
CA LEU A 107 14.86 -12.84 -27.54
C LEU A 107 15.69 -12.47 -28.76
N ASP A 108 16.05 -11.19 -28.90
CA ASP A 108 16.99 -10.77 -29.94
C ASP A 108 18.32 -11.50 -29.75
N GLU A 109 18.92 -11.91 -30.87
CA GLU A 109 20.25 -12.50 -30.93
C GLU A 109 21.24 -11.65 -30.12
N ILE A 110 22.09 -12.34 -29.36
CA ILE A 110 23.04 -11.77 -28.41
C ILE A 110 23.94 -10.77 -29.15
N LEU A 111 23.59 -9.48 -29.11
CA LEU A 111 24.56 -8.41 -29.27
C LEU A 111 25.60 -8.65 -28.18
N ILE A 112 26.87 -8.76 -28.58
CA ILE A 112 28.00 -9.05 -27.68
C ILE A 112 28.15 -7.88 -26.70
N ILE A 113 27.42 -7.93 -25.60
CA ILE A 113 27.64 -7.05 -24.45
C ILE A 113 28.84 -7.65 -23.71
N VAL A 114 29.85 -6.82 -23.45
CA VAL A 114 31.12 -7.18 -22.80
C VAL A 114 30.93 -7.75 -21.38
N GLU A 115 29.75 -7.58 -20.78
CA GLU A 115 29.41 -8.11 -19.46
C GLU A 115 28.69 -9.47 -19.53
N THR A 116 29.20 -10.45 -18.79
CA THR A 116 28.52 -11.73 -18.57
C THR A 116 27.20 -11.50 -17.84
N ARG A 117 26.09 -11.65 -18.56
CA ARG A 117 24.73 -11.55 -18.01
C ARG A 117 24.43 -12.73 -17.07
N PRO A 118 23.66 -12.52 -15.98
CA PRO A 118 23.18 -13.59 -15.12
C PRO A 118 22.42 -14.65 -15.91
N LYS A 119 22.59 -15.93 -15.55
CA LYS A 119 21.93 -17.07 -16.21
C LYS A 119 20.81 -17.66 -15.35
N THR A 120 20.81 -17.40 -14.05
CA THR A 120 19.82 -17.95 -13.11
C THR A 120 19.00 -16.85 -12.44
N GLY A 121 17.80 -17.19 -11.95
CA GLY A 121 16.96 -16.23 -11.23
C GLY A 121 17.65 -15.70 -9.97
N ASN A 122 18.37 -16.57 -9.24
CA ASN A 122 19.15 -16.17 -8.06
C ASN A 122 20.18 -15.10 -8.41
N GLU A 123 20.97 -15.28 -9.47
CA GLU A 123 21.97 -14.29 -9.88
C GLU A 123 21.35 -12.96 -10.31
N VAL A 124 20.19 -12.99 -11.01
CA VAL A 124 19.49 -11.75 -11.39
C VAL A 124 19.00 -10.99 -10.14
N VAL A 125 18.38 -11.69 -9.19
CA VAL A 125 17.88 -11.06 -7.96
C VAL A 125 19.03 -10.55 -7.09
N LEU A 126 20.09 -11.34 -6.88
CA LEU A 126 21.27 -10.90 -6.13
C LEU A 126 21.88 -9.64 -6.75
N ARG A 127 22.01 -9.61 -8.09
CA ARG A 127 22.50 -8.42 -8.79
C ARG A 127 21.57 -7.21 -8.63
N ALA A 128 20.26 -7.42 -8.62
CA ALA A 128 19.30 -6.35 -8.36
C ALA A 128 19.43 -5.79 -6.93
N ILE A 129 19.66 -6.65 -5.93
CA ILE A 129 19.93 -6.24 -4.54
C ILE A 129 21.25 -5.46 -4.45
N GLU A 130 22.32 -5.92 -5.10
CA GLU A 130 23.61 -5.22 -5.18
C GLU A 130 23.48 -3.83 -5.82
N ARG A 131 22.57 -3.67 -6.78
CA ARG A 131 22.32 -2.41 -7.51
C ARG A 131 21.32 -1.47 -6.83
N LEU A 132 20.79 -1.81 -5.65
CA LEU A 132 19.85 -0.93 -4.95
C LEU A 132 20.40 0.47 -4.61
N PRO A 133 21.67 0.65 -4.19
CA PRO A 133 22.24 2.00 -4.04
C PRO A 133 22.16 2.83 -5.34
N ASP A 134 22.48 2.21 -6.48
CA ASP A 134 22.42 2.85 -7.80
C ASP A 134 20.99 3.18 -8.21
N ASN A 135 20.03 2.30 -7.90
CA ASN A 135 18.66 2.37 -8.39
C ASN A 135 17.69 3.10 -7.45
N LEU A 136 18.01 3.26 -6.16
CA LEU A 136 17.14 3.94 -5.18
C LEU A 136 17.61 5.38 -4.90
N PRO A 137 16.71 6.26 -4.39
CA PRO A 137 17.06 7.62 -4.06
C PRO A 137 18.09 7.69 -2.92
N GLU A 138 19.17 8.43 -3.17
CA GLU A 138 20.25 8.66 -2.20
C GLU A 138 20.21 10.06 -1.56
N ALA A 139 19.32 10.93 -2.04
CA ALA A 139 19.06 12.25 -1.48
C ALA A 139 17.67 12.30 -0.80
N PRO A 140 17.45 13.22 0.15
CA PRO A 140 16.16 13.36 0.80
C PRO A 140 15.05 13.69 -0.18
N PHE A 141 13.90 13.05 0.02
CA PHE A 141 12.70 13.31 -0.75
C PHE A 141 11.45 13.13 0.12
N MET A 142 10.35 13.71 -0.35
CA MET A 142 9.01 13.39 0.14
C MET A 142 8.14 12.83 -0.97
N GLN A 143 7.15 12.03 -0.60
CA GLN A 143 6.07 11.64 -1.51
C GLN A 143 4.72 11.93 -0.89
N LYS A 144 3.82 12.50 -1.68
CA LYS A 144 2.39 12.56 -1.35
C LYS A 144 1.74 11.27 -1.79
N GLY A 145 0.82 10.76 -0.99
CA GLY A 145 0.11 9.54 -1.32
C GLY A 145 -1.29 9.48 -0.74
N PHE A 146 -2.10 8.61 -1.30
CA PHE A 146 -3.43 8.28 -0.84
C PHE A 146 -3.41 6.86 -0.28
N LEU A 147 -3.91 6.70 0.95
CA LEU A 147 -4.10 5.41 1.60
C LEU A 147 -5.61 5.12 1.68
N ARG A 148 -5.99 3.91 1.28
CA ARG A 148 -7.27 3.28 1.60
C ARG A 148 -7.01 2.05 2.48
N HIS A 149 -7.43 2.10 3.73
CA HIS A 149 -7.40 1.00 4.69
C HIS A 149 -8.81 0.46 4.91
N ARG A 150 -8.98 -0.84 4.68
CA ARG A 150 -10.27 -1.53 4.77
C ARG A 150 -10.15 -2.69 5.73
N GLU A 151 -11.17 -2.90 6.54
CA GLU A 151 -11.33 -4.12 7.32
C GLU A 151 -12.68 -4.76 7.00
N ARG A 152 -12.66 -6.06 6.70
CA ARG A 152 -13.84 -6.86 6.37
C ARG A 152 -13.77 -8.23 7.05
N ASN A 153 -14.93 -8.82 7.28
CA ASN A 153 -15.00 -10.26 7.49
C ASN A 153 -15.36 -10.95 6.16
N VAL A 154 -15.77 -12.22 6.19
CA VAL A 154 -16.14 -12.95 4.96
C VAL A 154 -17.41 -12.37 4.32
N LYS A 155 -18.29 -11.77 5.13
CA LYS A 155 -19.63 -11.35 4.73
C LYS A 155 -19.72 -9.88 4.33
N GLU A 156 -19.04 -9.00 5.06
CA GLU A 156 -19.21 -7.55 4.90
C GLU A 156 -18.00 -6.75 5.37
N TYR A 157 -17.94 -5.52 4.90
CA TYR A 157 -16.99 -4.52 5.35
C TYR A 157 -17.42 -3.96 6.69
N LYS A 158 -16.43 -3.74 7.54
CA LYS A 158 -16.59 -3.38 8.94
C LYS A 158 -15.97 -2.04 9.24
N TRP A 159 -14.94 -1.65 8.50
CA TRP A 159 -14.31 -0.36 8.68
C TRP A 159 -13.61 0.11 7.40
N LEU A 160 -13.76 1.38 7.08
CA LEU A 160 -13.06 2.07 6.02
C LEU A 160 -12.37 3.31 6.60
N ILE A 161 -11.10 3.47 6.27
CA ILE A 161 -10.30 4.64 6.58
C ILE A 161 -9.60 5.06 5.30
N GLU A 162 -9.69 6.34 4.96
CA GLU A 162 -8.94 6.92 3.87
C GLU A 162 -8.11 8.08 4.40
N SER A 163 -6.88 8.18 3.93
CA SER A 163 -5.92 9.17 4.43
C SER A 163 -5.06 9.72 3.31
N ALA A 164 -4.90 11.04 3.29
CA ALA A 164 -3.79 11.65 2.57
C ALA A 164 -2.55 11.54 3.46
N ILE A 165 -1.48 11.00 2.91
CA ILE A 165 -0.23 10.76 3.62
C ILE A 165 0.93 11.48 2.95
N THR A 166 1.90 11.89 3.76
CA THR A 166 3.24 12.27 3.30
C THR A 166 4.24 11.25 3.81
N LEU A 167 5.00 10.65 2.90
CA LEU A 167 6.20 9.88 3.22
C LEU A 167 7.40 10.81 3.10
N TYR A 168 8.30 10.81 4.08
CA TYR A 168 9.63 11.40 3.97
C TYR A 168 10.66 10.28 4.12
N ASP A 169 11.70 10.34 3.31
CA ASP A 169 12.87 9.49 3.44
C ASP A 169 14.14 10.29 3.19
N SER A 170 15.14 10.13 4.06
CA SER A 170 16.42 10.84 3.91
C SER A 170 17.28 10.26 2.81
N SER A 171 17.32 8.93 2.67
CA SER A 171 18.06 8.19 1.66
C SER A 171 17.99 6.69 1.93
N TYR A 172 18.14 5.88 0.88
CA TYR A 172 18.29 4.43 1.02
C TYR A 172 19.35 4.04 2.06
N ALA A 173 20.58 4.56 1.90
CA ALA A 173 21.76 4.22 2.72
C ALA A 173 21.60 4.52 4.21
N SER A 174 20.83 5.54 4.61
CA SER A 174 20.67 5.91 6.01
C SER A 174 19.80 4.92 6.81
N GLY A 175 19.07 4.04 6.13
CA GLY A 175 18.15 3.08 6.74
C GLY A 175 16.86 3.74 7.28
N SER A 176 15.74 3.01 7.20
CA SER A 176 14.40 3.56 7.43
C SER A 176 14.04 3.84 8.90
N LYS A 177 14.64 3.13 9.87
CA LYS A 177 14.15 3.10 11.26
C LYS A 177 14.00 4.50 11.87
N ASN A 178 15.00 5.35 11.67
CA ASN A 178 15.04 6.72 12.22
C ASN A 178 14.92 7.80 11.13
N ASN A 179 15.04 7.44 9.85
CA ASN A 179 15.14 8.40 8.76
C ASN A 179 14.00 8.34 7.75
N LEU A 180 13.08 7.38 7.91
CA LEU A 180 11.79 7.35 7.22
C LEU A 180 10.72 7.85 8.18
N LYS A 181 9.91 8.81 7.74
CA LYS A 181 8.77 9.34 8.50
C LYS A 181 7.52 9.27 7.64
N ILE A 182 6.38 9.01 8.27
CA ILE A 182 5.08 9.09 7.61
C ILE A 182 4.22 10.07 8.41
N ASN A 183 3.49 10.92 7.71
CA ASN A 183 2.50 11.81 8.29
C ASN A 183 1.14 11.56 7.65
N VAL A 184 0.10 11.51 8.48
CA VAL A 184 -1.29 11.58 8.04
C VAL A 184 -1.68 13.06 7.96
N ASP A 185 -1.76 13.58 6.73
CA ASP A 185 -2.08 14.97 6.43
C ASP A 185 -3.56 15.25 6.64
N GLU A 186 -4.42 14.38 6.11
CA GLU A 186 -5.88 14.41 6.26
C GLU A 186 -6.44 12.99 6.38
N ASN A 187 -7.61 12.84 7.00
CA ASN A 187 -8.23 11.54 7.24
C ASN A 187 -9.77 11.63 7.18
N ARG A 188 -10.41 10.62 6.59
CA ARG A 188 -11.85 10.37 6.71
C ARG A 188 -12.08 8.89 7.00
N LYS A 189 -13.07 8.59 7.84
CA LYS A 189 -13.38 7.21 8.25
C LYS A 189 -14.87 6.94 8.33
N SER A 190 -15.25 5.70 8.02
CA SER A 190 -16.58 5.19 8.34
C SER A 190 -16.72 4.95 9.84
N PHE A 191 -17.93 4.62 10.29
CA PHE A 191 -18.09 3.99 11.60
C PHE A 191 -17.34 2.66 11.64
N ASP A 192 -16.77 2.37 12.79
CA ASP A 192 -16.17 1.07 13.09
C ASP A 192 -17.28 0.11 13.54
N LEU A 193 -17.60 -0.85 12.68
CA LEU A 193 -18.64 -1.86 12.91
C LEU A 193 -18.04 -3.22 13.31
N ARG A 194 -16.75 -3.27 13.64
CA ARG A 194 -16.06 -4.50 14.07
C ARG A 194 -16.55 -4.92 15.46
N ASP A 195 -16.70 -6.22 15.65
CA ASP A 195 -16.95 -6.80 16.97
C ASP A 195 -15.63 -7.08 17.70
N VAL A 196 -15.00 -6.02 18.20
CA VAL A 196 -13.65 -6.08 18.80
C VAL A 196 -13.70 -6.68 20.21
N ASP A 197 -12.90 -7.72 20.47
CA ASP A 197 -12.70 -8.23 21.83
C ASP A 197 -11.82 -7.25 22.63
N SER A 198 -12.49 -6.28 23.27
CA SER A 198 -11.85 -5.24 24.08
C SER A 198 -11.05 -5.78 25.27
N LEU A 199 -11.45 -6.92 25.86
CA LEU A 199 -10.72 -7.52 26.99
C LEU A 199 -9.46 -8.23 26.51
N PHE A 200 -9.52 -8.89 25.35
CA PHE A 200 -8.34 -9.45 24.72
C PHE A 200 -7.33 -8.37 24.35
N ALA A 201 -7.78 -7.28 23.69
CA ALA A 201 -6.94 -6.15 23.34
C ALA A 201 -6.30 -5.53 24.59
N TYR A 202 -7.08 -5.27 25.64
CA TYR A 202 -6.59 -4.71 26.90
C TYR A 202 -5.60 -5.64 27.63
N SER A 203 -5.88 -6.93 27.70
CA SER A 203 -4.93 -7.89 28.29
C SER A 203 -3.61 -7.95 27.51
N SER A 204 -3.66 -7.85 26.19
CA SER A 204 -2.49 -7.86 25.31
C SER A 204 -1.66 -6.58 25.46
N TYR A 205 -2.34 -5.43 25.57
CA TYR A 205 -1.73 -4.14 25.88
C TYR A 205 -0.97 -4.22 27.22
N LEU A 206 -1.63 -4.64 28.30
CA LEU A 206 -1.00 -4.74 29.62
C LEU A 206 0.21 -5.69 29.63
N ARG A 207 0.16 -6.82 28.91
CA ARG A 207 1.32 -7.74 28.80
C ARG A 207 2.53 -7.10 28.12
N ASN A 208 2.32 -6.14 27.23
CA ASN A 208 3.39 -5.49 26.47
C ASN A 208 3.88 -4.19 27.13
N THR A 209 3.05 -3.53 27.93
CA THR A 209 3.38 -2.25 28.57
C THR A 209 3.71 -2.38 30.05
N SER A 210 3.23 -3.44 30.73
CA SER A 210 3.43 -3.65 32.16
C SER A 210 4.29 -4.89 32.43
N SER A 211 5.41 -4.71 33.14
CA SER A 211 6.40 -5.78 33.41
C SER A 211 5.87 -6.97 34.22
N ASN A 212 4.79 -6.79 35.00
CA ASN A 212 4.30 -7.78 35.97
C ASN A 212 2.91 -8.35 35.62
N PHE A 213 2.30 -8.00 34.49
CA PHE A 213 0.96 -8.47 34.17
C PHE A 213 0.98 -9.88 33.57
N LYS A 214 0.37 -10.86 34.27
CA LYS A 214 0.33 -12.28 33.85
C LYS A 214 -1.09 -12.85 33.66
N MET A 215 -2.13 -12.03 33.86
CA MET A 215 -3.51 -12.51 33.80
C MET A 215 -3.98 -12.76 32.36
N SER A 216 -4.95 -13.67 32.22
CA SER A 216 -5.69 -13.94 30.98
C SER A 216 -6.83 -12.95 30.78
N SER A 217 -7.23 -12.67 29.53
CA SER A 217 -8.40 -11.84 29.21
C SER A 217 -9.67 -12.33 29.91
N LYS A 218 -9.83 -13.64 30.07
CA LYS A 218 -10.98 -14.27 30.76
C LYS A 218 -11.07 -13.94 32.26
N GLN A 219 -9.98 -13.50 32.87
CA GLN A 219 -9.94 -13.13 34.30
C GLN A 219 -10.24 -11.65 34.52
N LEU A 220 -10.32 -10.86 33.44
CA LEU A 220 -10.66 -9.45 33.49
C LEU A 220 -12.18 -9.28 33.46
N ARG A 221 -12.68 -8.26 34.17
CA ARG A 221 -14.09 -7.88 34.09
C ARG A 221 -14.24 -6.49 33.49
N ARG A 222 -15.04 -6.38 32.44
CA ARG A 222 -15.18 -5.15 31.64
C ARG A 222 -15.72 -3.98 32.46
N ASP A 223 -16.65 -4.24 33.38
CA ASP A 223 -17.24 -3.28 34.32
C ASP A 223 -16.20 -2.62 35.25
N THR A 224 -15.05 -3.26 35.45
CA THR A 224 -13.98 -2.74 36.32
C THR A 224 -12.96 -1.86 35.58
N ILE A 225 -13.05 -1.76 34.25
CA ILE A 225 -12.06 -1.08 33.41
C ILE A 225 -12.69 0.17 32.81
N LYS A 226 -11.97 1.30 32.90
CA LYS A 226 -12.41 2.55 32.27
C LYS A 226 -12.51 2.38 30.75
N THR A 227 -13.59 2.86 30.15
CA THR A 227 -13.80 2.81 28.69
C THR A 227 -12.63 3.43 27.92
N ALA A 228 -12.06 4.53 28.40
CA ALA A 228 -10.90 5.17 27.78
C ALA A 228 -9.68 4.23 27.69
N SER A 229 -9.44 3.41 28.70
CA SER A 229 -8.34 2.44 28.72
C SER A 229 -8.57 1.27 27.74
N LEU A 230 -9.83 0.87 27.54
CA LEU A 230 -10.17 -0.12 26.51
C LEU A 230 -9.95 0.46 25.10
N ILE A 231 -10.37 1.70 24.87
CA ILE A 231 -10.18 2.39 23.58
C ILE A 231 -8.69 2.54 23.27
N GLU A 232 -7.87 2.94 24.25
CA GLU A 232 -6.43 3.05 24.10
C GLU A 232 -5.78 1.71 23.74
N ALA A 233 -6.18 0.63 24.41
CA ALA A 233 -5.65 -0.70 24.11
C ALA A 233 -6.05 -1.24 22.73
N ILE A 234 -7.29 -0.95 22.28
CA ILE A 234 -7.74 -1.29 20.92
C ILE A 234 -6.89 -0.55 19.90
N LYS A 235 -6.74 0.77 20.07
CA LYS A 235 -5.91 1.62 19.20
C LYS A 235 -4.47 1.13 19.13
N TRP A 236 -3.86 0.84 20.29
CA TRP A 236 -2.49 0.29 20.35
C TRP A 236 -2.35 -1.03 19.58
N ASN A 237 -3.36 -1.91 19.64
CA ASN A 237 -3.32 -3.17 18.91
C ASN A 237 -3.48 -2.97 17.40
N ASP A 238 -4.36 -2.06 16.99
CA ASP A 238 -4.55 -1.68 15.59
C ASP A 238 -3.27 -1.07 14.99
N GLU A 239 -2.62 -0.14 15.70
CA GLU A 239 -1.35 0.48 15.29
C GLU A 239 -0.20 -0.53 15.17
N ARG A 240 -0.11 -1.50 16.08
CA ARG A 240 0.99 -2.47 16.06
C ARG A 240 0.90 -3.47 14.90
N ILE A 241 -0.32 -3.81 14.47
CA ILE A 241 -0.56 -4.84 13.44
C ILE A 241 -0.72 -4.20 12.05
N ASN A 242 -1.42 -3.07 11.98
CA ASN A 242 -1.83 -2.41 10.74
C ASN A 242 -1.37 -0.94 10.68
N GLY A 243 -0.52 -0.46 11.59
CA GLY A 243 0.04 0.88 11.47
C GLY A 243 1.00 0.98 10.29
N LEU A 244 1.09 2.17 9.69
CA LEU A 244 2.00 2.42 8.56
C LEU A 244 3.46 2.16 8.93
N GLY A 245 3.85 2.40 10.19
CA GLY A 245 5.17 2.02 10.70
C GLY A 245 5.49 0.53 10.52
N PHE A 246 4.53 -0.38 10.68
CA PHE A 246 4.73 -1.82 10.45
C PHE A 246 5.04 -2.12 8.98
N LEU A 247 4.29 -1.51 8.05
CA LEU A 247 4.48 -1.71 6.63
C LEU A 247 5.81 -1.10 6.15
N PHE A 248 6.03 0.20 6.40
CA PHE A 248 7.17 0.93 5.83
C PHE A 248 8.50 0.71 6.56
N LYS A 249 8.47 0.52 7.88
CA LYS A 249 9.69 0.32 8.70
C LYS A 249 9.89 -1.14 9.10
N GLY A 250 8.96 -2.04 8.75
CA GLY A 250 9.07 -3.46 9.04
C GLY A 250 9.80 -4.25 7.95
N LYS A 251 9.80 -5.57 8.11
CA LYS A 251 10.44 -6.50 7.17
C LYS A 251 9.70 -6.64 5.83
N LEU A 252 8.43 -6.25 5.78
CA LEU A 252 7.59 -6.35 4.58
C LEU A 252 7.88 -5.25 3.55
N ASN A 253 8.60 -4.18 3.91
CA ASN A 253 9.11 -3.25 2.90
C ASN A 253 10.39 -3.82 2.26
N LEU A 254 10.19 -4.84 1.41
CA LEU A 254 11.22 -5.78 0.95
C LEU A 254 12.46 -5.09 0.37
N VAL A 255 12.26 -4.14 -0.56
CA VAL A 255 13.37 -3.47 -1.26
C VAL A 255 13.98 -2.38 -0.41
N ARG A 256 13.15 -1.48 0.14
CA ARG A 256 13.64 -0.30 0.86
C ARG A 256 14.43 -0.67 2.12
N ASN A 257 14.05 -1.75 2.80
CA ASN A 257 14.66 -2.21 4.05
C ASN A 257 15.67 -3.35 3.86
N SER A 258 16.05 -3.67 2.62
CA SER A 258 17.04 -4.70 2.28
C SER A 258 18.39 -4.50 2.98
N ASN A 259 18.88 -3.26 3.10
CA ASN A 259 20.13 -2.92 3.78
C ASN A 259 20.12 -3.06 5.31
N ARG A 260 19.02 -3.53 5.91
CA ARG A 260 18.93 -3.75 7.37
C ARG A 260 19.32 -5.18 7.72
N SER A 261 19.94 -5.34 8.89
CA SER A 261 20.14 -6.66 9.49
C SER A 261 18.81 -7.41 9.62
N ASN A 262 18.77 -8.68 9.23
CA ASN A 262 17.58 -9.54 9.28
C ASN A 262 16.41 -9.09 8.39
N SER A 263 16.65 -8.32 7.34
CA SER A 263 15.68 -8.04 6.28
C SER A 263 15.32 -9.31 5.51
N LEU A 264 14.17 -9.32 4.84
CA LEU A 264 13.77 -10.48 4.02
C LEU A 264 14.60 -10.56 2.74
N PHE A 265 14.87 -9.42 2.11
CA PHE A 265 15.65 -9.33 0.88
C PHE A 265 17.05 -8.75 1.18
N GLY A 266 17.74 -9.34 2.15
CA GLY A 266 19.08 -8.94 2.58
C GLY A 266 20.19 -9.86 2.10
N GLU A 267 21.34 -9.82 2.77
CA GLU A 267 22.53 -10.65 2.46
C GLU A 267 22.21 -12.15 2.37
N ASN A 268 21.32 -12.64 3.23
CA ASN A 268 20.95 -14.06 3.32
C ASN A 268 19.59 -14.36 2.65
N ILE A 269 19.22 -13.61 1.61
CA ILE A 269 17.95 -13.81 0.90
C ILE A 269 17.78 -15.26 0.40
N LEU A 270 18.88 -15.93 0.02
CA LEU A 270 18.85 -17.28 -0.52
C LEU A 270 18.53 -18.37 0.51
N ASP A 271 18.64 -18.08 1.80
CA ASP A 271 18.30 -19.05 2.85
C ASP A 271 16.78 -19.29 2.88
N ASN A 272 16.00 -18.22 2.73
CA ASN A 272 14.55 -18.27 2.85
C ASN A 272 13.80 -18.19 1.50
N HIS A 273 14.50 -17.80 0.42
CA HIS A 273 13.93 -17.62 -0.91
C HIS A 273 14.84 -18.22 -1.97
N GLN A 274 14.26 -18.81 -3.00
CA GLN A 274 14.98 -19.20 -4.22
C GLN A 274 14.27 -18.57 -5.42
N PHE A 275 14.98 -18.39 -6.53
CA PHE A 275 14.48 -17.63 -7.65
C PHE A 275 14.72 -18.34 -8.97
N LYS A 276 13.68 -18.39 -9.80
CA LYS A 276 13.73 -18.97 -11.14
C LYS A 276 13.26 -17.92 -12.14
N ILE A 277 14.01 -17.75 -13.24
CA ILE A 277 13.52 -16.96 -14.37
C ILE A 277 12.31 -17.69 -14.94
N ASP A 278 11.15 -17.02 -14.91
CA ASP A 278 9.91 -17.51 -15.51
C ASP A 278 9.93 -17.20 -17.01
N THR A 279 10.02 -15.90 -17.34
CA THR A 279 10.07 -15.40 -18.72
C THR A 279 10.67 -13.99 -18.77
N ILE A 280 10.78 -13.43 -19.97
CA ILE A 280 11.13 -12.04 -20.23
C ILE A 280 9.92 -11.38 -20.88
N LEU A 281 9.52 -10.23 -20.35
CA LEU A 281 8.39 -9.44 -20.82
C LEU A 281 8.88 -8.07 -21.29
N VAL A 282 7.93 -7.25 -21.73
CA VAL A 282 8.13 -5.82 -22.02
C VAL A 282 7.36 -4.98 -21.01
N ASP A 283 7.92 -3.85 -20.58
CA ASP A 283 7.24 -2.80 -19.85
C ASP A 283 7.72 -1.45 -20.40
N ASN A 284 6.81 -0.68 -21.01
CA ASN A 284 7.13 0.60 -21.66
C ASN A 284 8.34 0.51 -22.60
N ASP A 285 8.27 -0.40 -23.57
CA ASP A 285 9.29 -0.65 -24.60
C ASP A 285 10.63 -1.18 -24.04
N ARG A 286 10.72 -1.52 -22.74
CA ARG A 286 11.92 -2.05 -22.09
C ARG A 286 11.76 -3.52 -21.72
N LYS A 287 12.81 -4.31 -21.93
CA LYS A 287 12.84 -5.71 -21.48
C LYS A 287 12.86 -5.79 -19.96
N ILE A 288 12.05 -6.70 -19.42
CA ILE A 288 11.93 -6.93 -17.98
C ILE A 288 11.93 -8.43 -17.68
N TYR A 289 12.76 -8.86 -16.73
CA TYR A 289 12.73 -10.22 -16.21
C TYR A 289 11.48 -10.41 -15.36
N LYS A 290 10.72 -11.49 -15.61
CA LYS A 290 9.74 -12.01 -14.65
C LYS A 290 10.38 -13.18 -13.92
N ILE A 291 10.59 -13.02 -12.62
CA ILE A 291 11.31 -13.97 -11.78
C ILE A 291 10.34 -14.56 -10.77
N GLU A 292 10.14 -15.87 -10.80
CA GLU A 292 9.31 -16.58 -9.85
C GLU A 292 10.04 -16.75 -8.51
N ILE A 293 9.35 -16.42 -7.41
CA ILE A 293 9.81 -16.65 -6.05
C ILE A 293 9.41 -18.06 -5.63
N LYS A 294 10.42 -18.87 -5.31
CA LYS A 294 10.32 -20.22 -4.79
C LYS A 294 10.71 -20.25 -3.31
N LYS A 295 10.30 -21.34 -2.67
CA LYS A 295 10.68 -21.68 -1.30
C LYS A 295 12.22 -21.78 -1.16
N GLY A 296 12.76 -21.20 -0.09
CA GLY A 296 14.13 -21.39 0.36
C GLY A 296 14.42 -22.71 1.07
N PHE A 297 15.59 -22.79 1.71
CA PHE A 297 15.95 -23.88 2.60
C PHE A 297 15.23 -23.77 3.94
N ASP A 298 15.10 -22.55 4.44
CA ASP A 298 14.47 -22.21 5.71
C ASP A 298 13.10 -21.53 5.51
N PHE A 299 12.33 -21.48 6.59
CA PHE A 299 11.06 -20.76 6.60
C PHE A 299 11.27 -19.25 6.78
N VAL A 300 10.41 -18.46 6.13
CA VAL A 300 10.38 -17.02 6.31
C VAL A 300 9.80 -16.64 7.68
N GLY A 301 10.46 -15.66 8.29
CA GLY A 301 10.17 -15.16 9.63
C GLY A 301 10.07 -13.63 9.74
N LEU A 302 8.89 -13.11 10.08
CA LEU A 302 8.68 -11.67 10.25
C LEU A 302 9.19 -11.14 11.59
N ASN A 303 9.38 -12.01 12.60
CA ASN A 303 9.99 -11.73 13.90
C ASN A 303 9.44 -10.47 14.59
N THR A 304 8.12 -10.28 14.57
CA THR A 304 7.51 -9.08 15.15
C THR A 304 7.41 -9.23 16.67
N LYS A 305 7.89 -8.23 17.41
CA LYS A 305 7.93 -8.28 18.88
C LYS A 305 6.52 -8.52 19.45
N GLY A 306 6.39 -9.57 20.25
CA GLY A 306 5.12 -9.93 20.89
C GLY A 306 4.07 -10.51 19.93
N ILE A 307 4.46 -10.95 18.73
CA ILE A 307 3.61 -11.67 17.77
C ILE A 307 4.37 -12.90 17.29
N TYR A 308 3.71 -14.06 17.32
CA TYR A 308 4.23 -15.23 16.63
C TYR A 308 3.86 -15.13 15.14
N ASN A 309 4.84 -14.85 14.30
CA ASN A 309 4.73 -14.76 12.84
C ASN A 309 5.99 -15.29 12.15
N GLU A 310 6.21 -16.59 12.35
CA GLU A 310 7.34 -17.38 11.83
C GLU A 310 6.81 -18.60 11.09
N GLY A 311 7.66 -19.24 10.27
CA GLY A 311 7.31 -20.53 9.67
C GLY A 311 6.47 -20.41 8.40
N PHE A 312 6.73 -19.37 7.58
CA PHE A 312 6.07 -19.14 6.30
C PHE A 312 6.89 -19.64 5.12
N GLU A 313 6.24 -19.92 3.99
CA GLU A 313 6.88 -20.05 2.68
C GLU A 313 6.44 -18.90 1.79
N SER A 314 7.37 -18.34 1.04
CA SER A 314 7.08 -17.27 0.09
C SER A 314 6.66 -17.81 -1.27
N LYS A 315 5.72 -17.11 -1.91
CA LYS A 315 5.31 -17.31 -3.30
C LYS A 315 5.15 -15.95 -3.97
N GLY A 316 5.32 -15.88 -5.30
CA GLY A 316 5.00 -14.71 -6.09
C GLY A 316 6.05 -14.44 -7.17
N TRP A 317 6.18 -13.19 -7.57
CA TRP A 317 7.06 -12.79 -8.68
C TRP A 317 7.78 -11.47 -8.39
N ILE A 318 9.00 -11.36 -8.90
CA ILE A 318 9.78 -10.12 -8.95
C ILE A 318 9.97 -9.73 -10.41
N TYR A 319 9.73 -8.46 -10.71
CA TYR A 319 9.89 -7.88 -12.03
C TYR A 319 11.08 -6.93 -12.00
N ILE A 320 12.11 -7.24 -12.79
CA ILE A 320 13.42 -6.57 -12.74
C ILE A 320 13.81 -6.12 -14.13
N TYR A 321 14.06 -4.82 -14.32
CA TYR A 321 14.47 -4.30 -15.63
C TYR A 321 15.76 -4.96 -16.10
N TRP A 322 15.77 -5.34 -17.38
CA TRP A 322 16.86 -6.11 -17.97
C TRP A 322 18.16 -5.30 -18.04
N ASP A 323 18.06 -4.00 -18.32
CA ASP A 323 19.19 -3.11 -18.55
C ASP A 323 19.93 -2.70 -17.25
N THR A 324 19.17 -2.32 -16.23
CA THR A 324 19.61 -1.63 -15.01
C THR A 324 19.56 -2.50 -13.76
N PHE A 325 18.91 -3.66 -13.84
CA PHE A 325 18.56 -4.49 -12.69
C PHE A 325 17.69 -3.76 -11.64
N ALA A 326 17.02 -2.68 -12.03
CA ALA A 326 16.09 -1.97 -11.17
C ALA A 326 14.81 -2.79 -10.94
N ILE A 327 14.38 -2.90 -9.69
CA ILE A 327 13.15 -3.63 -9.32
C ILE A 327 11.94 -2.74 -9.62
N LYS A 328 11.08 -3.19 -10.53
CA LYS A 328 9.87 -2.49 -10.96
C LYS A 328 8.64 -2.89 -10.14
N LYS A 329 8.47 -4.18 -9.86
CA LYS A 329 7.31 -4.71 -9.14
C LYS A 329 7.70 -5.96 -8.37
N ILE A 330 7.07 -6.16 -7.21
CA ILE A 330 7.12 -7.39 -6.44
C ILE A 330 5.70 -7.79 -6.10
N GLU A 331 5.36 -9.04 -6.35
CA GLU A 331 4.19 -9.74 -5.84
C GLU A 331 4.72 -10.80 -4.85
N TYR A 332 4.26 -10.74 -3.60
CA TYR A 332 4.85 -11.50 -2.51
C TYR A 332 3.80 -11.97 -1.51
N ASP A 333 3.60 -13.27 -1.47
CA ASP A 333 2.69 -13.94 -0.56
C ASP A 333 3.48 -14.72 0.50
N LEU A 334 3.00 -14.71 1.75
CA LEU A 334 3.49 -15.56 2.83
C LEU A 334 2.41 -16.53 3.28
N ILE A 335 2.64 -17.80 2.95
CA ILE A 335 1.73 -18.89 3.25
C ILE A 335 2.24 -19.63 4.49
N ALA A 336 1.36 -19.87 5.46
CA ALA A 336 1.66 -20.62 6.67
C ALA A 336 2.07 -22.07 6.34
N SER A 337 3.32 -22.42 6.61
CA SER A 337 3.90 -23.68 6.14
C SER A 337 4.44 -24.60 7.24
N SER A 338 5.03 -24.07 8.31
CA SER A 338 5.40 -24.88 9.48
C SER A 338 4.17 -25.41 10.21
N ASP A 339 4.25 -26.57 10.87
CA ASP A 339 3.09 -27.17 11.56
C ASP A 339 2.49 -26.24 12.62
N LYS A 340 3.35 -25.55 13.39
CA LYS A 340 2.93 -24.56 14.39
C LYS A 340 2.19 -23.39 13.75
N GLN A 341 2.73 -22.84 12.64
CA GLN A 341 2.11 -21.71 11.96
C GLN A 341 0.81 -22.11 11.25
N LYS A 342 0.77 -23.26 10.59
CA LYS A 342 -0.46 -23.83 10.01
C LYS A 342 -1.57 -23.97 11.04
N GLY A 343 -1.26 -24.56 12.19
CA GLY A 343 -2.22 -24.72 13.28
C GLY A 343 -2.74 -23.38 13.80
N ARG A 344 -1.85 -22.40 13.99
CA ARG A 344 -2.21 -21.04 14.42
C ARG A 344 -3.07 -20.31 13.38
N SER A 345 -2.65 -20.28 12.12
CA SER A 345 -3.37 -19.56 11.06
C SER A 345 -4.77 -20.16 10.84
N LYS A 346 -4.90 -21.50 10.76
CA LYS A 346 -6.23 -22.12 10.62
C LYS A 346 -7.15 -21.83 11.81
N SER A 347 -6.62 -21.91 13.04
CA SER A 347 -7.45 -21.77 14.25
C SER A 347 -7.83 -20.33 14.59
N LEU A 348 -6.91 -19.38 14.39
CA LEU A 348 -7.12 -17.98 14.79
C LEU A 348 -7.53 -17.08 13.63
N LEU A 349 -7.16 -17.43 12.40
CA LEU A 349 -7.28 -16.56 11.23
C LEU A 349 -8.16 -17.16 10.12
N GLY A 350 -8.46 -18.46 10.19
CA GLY A 350 -9.33 -19.14 9.23
C GLY A 350 -8.71 -19.37 7.84
N THR A 351 -7.43 -19.02 7.67
CA THR A 351 -6.70 -19.09 6.40
C THR A 351 -5.29 -19.65 6.60
N LEU A 352 -4.62 -20.00 5.51
CA LEU A 352 -3.18 -20.24 5.48
C LEU A 352 -2.41 -19.09 4.81
N ASP A 353 -3.10 -18.29 3.99
CA ASP A 353 -2.51 -17.09 3.39
C ASP A 353 -2.57 -15.94 4.39
N ASN A 354 -1.40 -15.54 4.87
CA ASN A 354 -1.28 -14.61 5.99
C ASN A 354 -0.83 -13.22 5.55
N HIS A 355 -0.10 -13.10 4.46
CA HIS A 355 0.36 -11.81 3.97
C HIS A 355 0.38 -11.88 2.46
N LYS A 356 -0.39 -11.04 1.80
CA LYS A 356 -0.33 -10.82 0.36
C LYS A 356 0.11 -9.39 0.12
N LEU A 357 1.20 -9.21 -0.60
CA LEU A 357 1.85 -7.93 -0.77
C LEU A 357 2.17 -7.68 -2.24
N ILE A 358 1.77 -6.52 -2.76
CA ILE A 358 2.21 -6.02 -4.06
C ILE A 358 2.90 -4.69 -3.81
N ILE A 359 4.13 -4.52 -4.29
CA ILE A 359 4.84 -3.24 -4.28
C ILE A 359 5.28 -2.94 -5.71
N SER A 360 4.88 -1.81 -6.25
CA SER A 360 5.37 -1.31 -7.53
C SER A 360 6.18 -0.03 -7.35
N TYR A 361 7.08 0.21 -8.29
CA TYR A 361 7.95 1.37 -8.33
C TYR A 361 7.77 2.12 -9.64
N MET A 362 7.95 3.43 -9.58
CA MET A 362 8.03 4.31 -10.74
C MET A 362 9.45 4.82 -10.88
N GLU A 363 9.93 4.92 -12.11
CA GLU A 363 11.21 5.55 -12.38
C GLU A 363 11.00 7.06 -12.55
N TYR A 364 11.80 7.85 -11.86
CA TYR A 364 11.84 9.30 -12.02
C TYR A 364 13.29 9.78 -11.83
N ASP A 365 13.82 10.52 -12.80
CA ASP A 365 15.21 11.04 -12.74
C ASP A 365 16.24 9.91 -12.49
N GLY A 366 16.07 8.77 -13.18
CA GLY A 366 16.94 7.59 -13.09
C GLY A 366 16.88 6.82 -11.77
N LYS A 367 15.95 7.15 -10.86
CA LYS A 367 15.78 6.47 -9.57
C LYS A 367 14.38 5.87 -9.46
N MET A 368 14.28 4.74 -8.77
CA MET A 368 13.03 4.03 -8.50
C MET A 368 12.40 4.51 -7.19
N TYR A 369 11.23 5.12 -7.29
CA TYR A 369 10.42 5.55 -6.15
C TYR A 369 9.25 4.60 -5.96
N PRO A 370 8.84 4.32 -4.72
CA PRO A 370 7.62 3.56 -4.49
C PRO A 370 6.42 4.24 -5.16
N ASN A 371 5.61 3.47 -5.89
CA ASN A 371 4.46 3.96 -6.64
C ASN A 371 3.16 3.46 -6.03
N TYR A 372 3.05 2.14 -5.82
CA TYR A 372 1.85 1.53 -5.25
C TYR A 372 2.20 0.42 -4.27
N TYR A 373 1.42 0.33 -3.18
CA TYR A 373 1.43 -0.80 -2.26
C TYR A 373 0.01 -1.37 -2.15
N TYR A 374 -0.11 -2.68 -2.24
CA TYR A 374 -1.25 -3.45 -1.78
C TYR A 374 -0.78 -4.38 -0.68
N TYR A 375 -1.40 -4.36 0.48
CA TYR A 375 -1.08 -5.28 1.57
C TYR A 375 -2.35 -5.82 2.21
N GLU A 376 -2.56 -7.13 2.08
CA GLU A 376 -3.65 -7.87 2.70
C GLU A 376 -3.12 -8.82 3.78
N THR A 377 -3.75 -8.82 4.95
CA THR A 377 -3.39 -9.72 6.04
C THR A 377 -4.61 -10.05 6.91
N PRO A 378 -4.77 -11.30 7.37
CA PRO A 378 -5.81 -11.64 8.31
C PRO A 378 -5.48 -11.08 9.70
N LYS A 379 -6.51 -10.66 10.40
CA LYS A 379 -6.42 -9.95 11.67
C LYS A 379 -7.26 -10.64 12.73
N LEU A 380 -6.65 -10.82 13.90
CA LEU A 380 -7.36 -11.31 15.08
C LEU A 380 -8.09 -10.13 15.76
N VAL A 381 -9.35 -9.94 15.39
CA VAL A 381 -10.23 -8.90 15.97
C VAL A 381 -11.02 -9.45 17.17
N ASN A 382 -11.52 -10.68 17.03
CA ASN A 382 -12.21 -11.41 18.08
C ASN A 382 -11.60 -12.81 18.15
N VAL A 383 -11.24 -13.27 19.36
CA VAL A 383 -10.74 -14.64 19.56
C VAL A 383 -11.80 -15.70 19.27
N GLY A 384 -13.07 -15.28 19.20
CA GLY A 384 -14.25 -16.12 19.04
C GLY A 384 -14.43 -17.08 20.20
N ASP A 385 -15.41 -17.97 20.03
CA ASP A 385 -15.75 -18.97 21.02
C ASP A 385 -14.88 -20.23 20.87
N ARG A 386 -14.51 -20.87 22.00
CA ARG A 386 -13.67 -22.06 21.97
C ARG A 386 -14.46 -23.26 21.46
N SER A 387 -13.76 -24.32 21.06
CA SER A 387 -14.37 -25.58 20.62
C SER A 387 -15.38 -26.17 21.63
N THR A 388 -15.17 -25.95 22.93
CA THR A 388 -16.10 -26.32 24.01
C THR A 388 -17.41 -25.55 23.98
N ASP A 389 -17.35 -24.27 23.59
CA ASP A 389 -18.48 -23.36 23.54
C ASP A 389 -19.30 -23.60 22.25
N ASN A 390 -18.64 -24.15 21.21
CA ASN A 390 -19.29 -24.63 19.99
C ASN A 390 -20.14 -25.90 20.17
N LEU A 391 -19.97 -26.67 21.24
CA LEU A 391 -20.74 -27.91 21.44
C LEU A 391 -22.24 -27.65 21.62
N TYR A 392 -22.60 -26.48 22.16
CA TYR A 392 -23.97 -26.09 22.48
C TYR A 392 -24.64 -25.20 21.43
N LYS A 393 -23.93 -24.91 20.33
CA LYS A 393 -24.42 -24.02 19.27
C LYS A 393 -25.11 -24.76 18.15
N THR A 394 -26.18 -24.16 17.64
CA THR A 394 -26.90 -24.62 16.45
C THR A 394 -26.01 -24.58 15.22
N ALA A 395 -26.41 -25.28 14.15
CA ALA A 395 -25.70 -25.25 12.88
C ALA A 395 -25.65 -23.82 12.28
N GLU A 396 -26.71 -23.04 12.46
CA GLU A 396 -26.80 -21.65 11.99
C GLU A 396 -25.85 -20.73 12.76
N GLU A 397 -25.78 -20.88 14.09
CA GLU A 397 -24.85 -20.11 14.93
C GLU A 397 -23.39 -20.43 14.59
N LYS A 398 -23.08 -21.70 14.33
CA LYS A 398 -21.74 -22.13 13.88
C LYS A 398 -21.38 -21.55 12.51
N LYS A 399 -22.33 -21.54 11.58
CA LYS A 399 -22.14 -20.93 10.26
C LYS A 399 -21.88 -19.43 10.39
N LYS A 400 -22.72 -18.72 11.15
CA LYS A 400 -22.56 -17.29 11.41
C LYS A 400 -21.20 -16.96 12.02
N LEU A 401 -20.75 -17.72 13.02
CA LEU A 401 -19.42 -17.54 13.59
C LEU A 401 -18.32 -17.70 12.54
N LYS A 402 -18.39 -18.74 11.71
CA LYS A 402 -17.37 -18.97 10.68
C LYS A 402 -17.29 -17.81 9.66
N GLU A 403 -18.42 -17.18 9.33
CA GLU A 403 -18.49 -16.05 8.40
C GLU A 403 -18.10 -14.72 9.04
N GLU A 404 -18.34 -14.54 10.35
CA GLU A 404 -18.18 -13.25 11.03
C GLU A 404 -16.96 -13.16 11.96
N GLN A 405 -16.32 -14.28 12.32
CA GLN A 405 -15.18 -14.34 13.25
C GLN A 405 -13.84 -13.92 12.62
N PHE A 406 -13.62 -14.24 11.35
CA PHE A 406 -12.34 -14.00 10.68
C PHE A 406 -12.36 -12.68 9.93
N TYR A 407 -11.38 -11.84 10.21
CA TYR A 407 -11.25 -10.52 9.62
C TYR A 407 -9.99 -10.46 8.77
N TYR A 408 -10.07 -9.67 7.70
CA TYR A 408 -8.97 -9.28 6.84
C TYR A 408 -8.84 -7.77 6.87
N SER A 409 -7.60 -7.32 6.85
CA SER A 409 -7.28 -5.92 6.62
C SER A 409 -6.53 -5.79 5.31
N VAL A 410 -6.95 -4.83 4.51
CA VAL A 410 -6.33 -4.47 3.23
C VAL A 410 -5.88 -3.02 3.31
N GLN A 411 -4.64 -2.75 2.93
CA GLN A 411 -4.09 -1.42 2.78
C GLN A 411 -3.64 -1.21 1.34
N GLU A 412 -4.17 -0.18 0.72
CA GLU A 412 -3.76 0.26 -0.60
C GLU A 412 -3.21 1.66 -0.52
N ILE A 413 -1.99 1.85 -1.01
CA ILE A 413 -1.29 3.12 -0.96
C ILE A 413 -0.84 3.46 -2.36
N LEU A 414 -1.30 4.59 -2.88
CA LEU A 414 -0.83 5.17 -4.15
C LEU A 414 -0.02 6.42 -3.84
N PHE A 415 1.21 6.49 -4.35
CA PHE A 415 2.00 7.72 -4.33
C PHE A 415 1.75 8.50 -5.62
N THR A 416 1.46 9.79 -5.48
CA THR A 416 0.94 10.64 -6.56
C THR A 416 1.85 11.81 -6.91
N GLU A 417 2.84 12.10 -6.06
CA GLU A 417 3.78 13.19 -6.26
C GLU A 417 5.11 12.91 -5.54
N ILE A 418 6.23 13.32 -6.14
CA ILE A 418 7.57 13.25 -5.56
C ILE A 418 8.10 14.68 -5.41
N ILE A 419 8.50 15.05 -4.19
CA ILE A 419 9.02 16.37 -3.84
C ILE A 419 10.49 16.23 -3.43
N LYS A 420 11.38 16.86 -4.22
CA LYS A 420 12.84 16.90 -3.98
C LYS A 420 13.32 18.30 -3.56
N ASP A 421 12.43 19.28 -3.48
CA ASP A 421 12.79 20.65 -3.09
C ASP A 421 13.21 20.69 -1.61
N THR A 422 14.47 21.09 -1.38
CA THR A 422 15.06 21.10 -0.03
C THR A 422 14.35 22.04 0.94
N ILE A 423 13.85 23.19 0.48
CA ILE A 423 13.18 24.18 1.32
C ILE A 423 11.82 23.63 1.77
N GLU A 424 11.08 23.01 0.84
CA GLU A 424 9.81 22.37 1.18
C GLU A 424 9.98 21.20 2.15
N ILE A 425 11.01 20.38 1.94
CA ILE A 425 11.36 19.27 2.83
C ILE A 425 11.69 19.79 4.23
N GLU A 426 12.57 20.77 4.35
CA GLU A 426 12.94 21.36 5.65
C GLU A 426 11.73 21.93 6.36
N LYS A 427 10.87 22.68 5.65
CA LYS A 427 9.63 23.24 6.20
C LYS A 427 8.66 22.17 6.68
N ALA A 428 8.53 21.06 5.94
CA ALA A 428 7.69 19.93 6.35
C ALA A 428 8.25 19.22 7.59
N LEU A 429 9.57 19.09 7.71
CA LEU A 429 10.22 18.45 8.86
C LEU A 429 10.10 19.23 10.18
N LEU A 430 9.81 20.55 10.12
CA LEU A 430 9.55 21.37 11.31
C LEU A 430 8.18 21.09 11.96
N LYS A 431 7.24 20.48 11.24
CA LYS A 431 5.91 20.15 11.75
C LYS A 431 5.95 18.86 12.58
N PRO A 432 5.00 18.61 13.48
CA PRO A 432 4.84 17.30 14.10
C PRO A 432 4.42 16.26 13.05
N TRP A 433 4.98 15.05 13.12
CA TRP A 433 4.65 13.93 12.24
C TRP A 433 3.93 12.85 13.03
N SER A 434 2.84 12.32 12.47
CA SER A 434 2.06 11.23 13.05
C SER A 434 1.64 10.26 11.95
N ASP A 435 1.99 8.99 12.10
CA ASP A 435 1.61 7.90 11.19
C ASP A 435 0.30 7.19 11.60
N ASP A 436 -0.39 7.73 12.62
CA ASP A 436 -1.67 7.25 13.12
C ASP A 436 -2.83 7.51 12.14
N ILE A 437 -3.20 6.47 11.41
CA ILE A 437 -4.35 6.46 10.49
C ILE A 437 -5.69 6.27 11.23
N PHE A 438 -5.69 5.97 12.53
CA PHE A 438 -6.89 5.73 13.33
C PHE A 438 -7.39 6.99 14.05
N ILE A 439 -6.59 8.07 13.99
CA ILE A 439 -6.92 9.38 14.54
C ILE A 439 -8.27 9.90 14.03
N GLN A 440 -9.03 10.56 14.89
CA GLN A 440 -10.28 11.19 14.52
C GLN A 440 -10.06 12.66 14.16
N ARG A 441 -10.50 13.06 12.96
CA ARG A 441 -10.44 14.45 12.49
C ARG A 441 -11.80 14.89 11.90
N PRO A 442 -12.11 16.20 11.91
CA PRO A 442 -13.26 16.72 11.16
C PRO A 442 -13.10 16.47 9.66
N TYR A 443 -14.22 16.24 8.96
CA TYR A 443 -14.21 16.01 7.51
C TYR A 443 -13.92 17.31 6.75
N ASN A 444 -12.86 17.32 5.94
CA ASN A 444 -12.45 18.44 5.11
C ASN A 444 -12.86 18.23 3.64
N LYS A 445 -14.08 18.65 3.28
CA LYS A 445 -14.65 18.40 1.95
C LYS A 445 -13.81 19.01 0.81
N GLU A 446 -13.40 20.27 0.96
CA GLU A 446 -12.65 21.01 -0.06
C GLU A 446 -11.30 20.36 -0.38
N PHE A 447 -10.62 19.81 0.63
CA PHE A 447 -9.38 19.05 0.43
C PHE A 447 -9.62 17.81 -0.43
N TRP A 448 -10.63 17.01 -0.07
CA TRP A 448 -10.90 15.73 -0.75
C TRP A 448 -11.44 15.87 -2.17
N GLU A 449 -12.04 17.01 -2.52
CA GLU A 449 -12.47 17.31 -3.90
C GLU A 449 -11.27 17.57 -4.85
N ASN A 450 -10.10 17.93 -4.31
CA ASN A 450 -8.93 18.30 -5.11
C ASN A 450 -7.74 17.34 -4.94
N TYR A 451 -7.90 16.27 -4.16
CA TYR A 451 -6.83 15.31 -3.88
C TYR A 451 -6.93 14.09 -4.80
N ASN A 452 -5.82 13.64 -5.34
CA ASN A 452 -5.77 12.41 -6.13
C ASN A 452 -6.05 11.20 -5.23
N VAL A 453 -7.19 10.55 -5.45
CA VAL A 453 -7.63 9.35 -4.72
C VAL A 453 -7.61 8.12 -5.63
N LEU A 454 -7.44 6.94 -5.05
CA LEU A 454 -7.63 5.68 -5.77
C LEU A 454 -9.11 5.54 -6.15
N LEU A 455 -9.38 5.22 -7.41
CA LEU A 455 -10.73 4.97 -7.87
C LEU A 455 -11.27 3.69 -7.21
N GLU A 456 -12.43 3.79 -6.60
CA GLU A 456 -13.16 2.65 -6.03
C GLU A 456 -13.54 1.66 -7.13
N SER A 457 -13.44 0.37 -6.82
CA SER A 457 -14.12 -0.65 -7.63
C SER A 457 -15.63 -0.55 -7.46
N GLU A 458 -16.40 -1.17 -8.36
CA GLU A 458 -17.86 -1.20 -8.24
C GLU A 458 -18.32 -1.87 -6.94
N GLU A 459 -17.58 -2.89 -6.48
CA GLU A 459 -17.82 -3.52 -5.18
C GLU A 459 -17.58 -2.51 -4.06
N GLU A 460 -16.44 -1.81 -4.07
CA GLU A 460 -16.06 -0.81 -3.08
C GLU A 460 -17.05 0.34 -2.97
N GLU A 461 -17.51 0.87 -4.11
CA GLU A 461 -18.47 1.97 -4.13
C GLU A 461 -19.79 1.57 -3.46
N LYS A 462 -20.30 0.39 -3.79
CA LYS A 462 -21.51 -0.16 -3.16
C LYS A 462 -21.34 -0.31 -1.64
N LEU A 463 -20.15 -0.70 -1.20
CA LEU A 463 -19.84 -0.88 0.21
C LEU A 463 -19.73 0.45 0.96
N VAL A 464 -19.11 1.45 0.36
CA VAL A 464 -19.06 2.81 0.90
C VAL A 464 -20.48 3.35 1.08
N GLN A 465 -21.36 3.13 0.10
CA GLN A 465 -22.77 3.51 0.18
C GLN A 465 -23.51 2.77 1.31
N ASP A 466 -23.32 1.45 1.45
CA ASP A 466 -23.96 0.65 2.49
C ASP A 466 -23.48 1.03 3.90
N LEU A 467 -22.18 1.28 4.06
CA LEU A 467 -21.60 1.80 5.31
C LEU A 467 -22.17 3.19 5.64
N SER A 468 -22.31 4.06 4.64
CA SER A 468 -22.87 5.41 4.81
C SER A 468 -24.36 5.40 5.18
N LYS A 469 -25.15 4.46 4.67
CA LYS A 469 -26.56 4.28 5.08
C LYS A 469 -26.68 3.76 6.51
N ARG A 470 -25.85 2.79 6.90
CA ARG A 470 -25.85 2.30 8.30
C ARG A 470 -25.41 3.40 9.26
N ALA A 471 -24.41 4.17 8.88
CA ALA A 471 -23.91 5.33 9.61
C ALA A 471 -25.02 6.34 9.99
N THR A 472 -25.92 6.63 9.05
CA THR A 472 -27.06 7.54 9.30
C THR A 472 -28.09 6.93 10.24
N LEU A 473 -28.34 5.61 10.16
CA LEU A 473 -29.29 4.92 11.04
C LEU A 473 -28.86 4.87 12.51
N PHE A 474 -27.56 5.02 12.80
CA PHE A 474 -27.05 5.11 14.18
C PHE A 474 -27.00 6.54 14.74
N LYS A 475 -27.26 7.56 13.92
CA LYS A 475 -27.33 8.97 14.36
C LYS A 475 -28.74 9.37 14.80
N GLU A 476 -29.76 8.63 14.37
CA GLU A 476 -31.14 8.68 14.87
C GLU A 476 -31.30 7.75 16.09
#